data_AF-A0A7V1FUH1-F1
#
_entry.id   AF-A0A7V1FUH1-F1
#
_cell.length_a   1.000
_cell.length_b   1.000
_cell.length_c   1.000
_cell.angle_alpha   90.00
_cell.angle_beta   90.00
_cell.angle_gamma   90.00
#
_symmetry.space_group_name_H-M   'P 1'
#
loop_
_entity.id
_entity.type
_entity.pdbx_description
1 polymer ?
#
loop_
_entity_poly.entity_id
_entity_poly.type
_entity_poly.pdbx_seq_one_letter_code
_entity_poly.pdbx_strand_id
1 'polypeptide(L)'
;MSMFTRIIVLISFSLILLVSTAIPQESIIVAKFGNQKITLDEFEYAYAKNVGGWDAAEQDSLQQYENFLNLYVKFRMKLRDAWVRGFDTEPALQDELNNYKKQIGKSYIIEKQIIQPGIEQLYNRRKEELRISHIMIKPIKGDDNATFEKAQAILDSIKNGASFEEMAKKYSDDKFSGP
;
A
#
# COMPACT_ATOMS: atom_id res chain seq x y z
N MET A 1 8.14 58.88 4.43
CA MET A 1 7.98 57.42 4.57
C MET A 1 9.37 56.80 4.65
N SER A 2 9.72 56.10 5.73
CA SER A 2 11.07 55.55 5.89
C SER A 2 11.31 54.45 4.85
N MET A 3 12.57 54.22 4.49
CA MET A 3 12.97 53.16 3.55
C MET A 3 12.42 51.78 4.00
N PHE A 4 12.36 51.57 5.32
CA PHE A 4 11.74 50.41 5.96
C PHE A 4 10.24 50.26 5.70
N THR A 5 9.47 51.35 5.73
CA THR A 5 8.02 51.27 5.48
C THR A 5 7.73 50.94 4.01
N ARG A 6 8.59 51.36 3.07
CA ARG A 6 8.45 51.02 1.64
C ARG A 6 8.78 49.55 1.36
N ILE A 7 9.77 48.99 2.05
CA ILE A 7 10.15 47.57 1.94
C ILE A 7 9.04 46.67 2.49
N ILE A 8 8.44 47.03 3.64
CA ILE A 8 7.33 46.27 4.23
C ILE A 8 6.10 46.28 3.31
N VAL A 9 5.77 47.42 2.70
CA VAL A 9 4.65 47.52 1.74
C VAL A 9 4.92 46.72 0.46
N LEU A 10 6.16 46.72 -0.05
CA LEU A 10 6.53 45.90 -1.22
C LEU A 10 6.49 44.39 -0.93
N ILE A 11 6.94 43.96 0.25
CA ILE A 11 6.86 42.55 0.67
C ILE A 11 5.41 42.13 0.91
N SER A 12 4.58 43.00 1.51
CA SER A 12 3.14 42.75 1.69
C SER A 12 2.40 42.66 0.36
N PHE A 13 2.72 43.49 -0.63
CA PHE A 13 2.11 43.44 -1.95
C PHE A 13 2.53 42.20 -2.74
N SER A 14 3.79 41.77 -2.60
CA SER A 14 4.30 40.51 -3.18
C SER A 14 3.66 39.26 -2.56
N LEU A 15 3.32 39.29 -1.27
CA LEU A 15 2.72 38.14 -0.57
C LEU A 15 1.25 37.94 -0.95
N ILE A 16 0.52 39.02 -1.29
CA ILE A 16 -0.88 38.96 -1.75
C ILE A 16 -0.98 38.36 -3.16
N LEU A 17 0.01 38.59 -4.02
CA LEU A 17 0.07 38.01 -5.38
C LEU A 17 0.33 36.49 -5.39
N LEU A 18 1.02 35.94 -4.38
CA LEU A 18 1.27 34.50 -4.24
C LEU A 18 0.03 33.71 -3.78
N VAL A 19 -0.97 34.34 -3.17
CA VAL A 19 -2.18 33.67 -2.68
C VAL A 19 -3.27 33.56 -3.76
N SER A 20 -3.14 34.29 -4.88
CA SER A 20 -4.22 34.42 -5.88
C SER A 20 -4.15 33.45 -7.07
N THR A 21 -3.20 32.50 -7.13
CA THR A 21 -3.04 31.59 -8.29
C THR A 21 -3.50 30.15 -8.03
N ALA A 22 -4.55 29.97 -7.24
CA ALA A 22 -5.28 28.71 -7.15
C ALA A 22 -6.71 28.91 -7.66
N ILE A 23 -6.84 29.21 -8.96
CA ILE A 23 -8.13 29.05 -9.65
C ILE A 23 -8.27 27.53 -9.85
N PRO A 24 -9.23 26.85 -9.20
CA PRO A 24 -9.46 25.44 -9.47
C PRO A 24 -9.81 25.31 -10.96
N GLN A 25 -9.03 24.50 -11.68
CA GLN A 25 -9.30 24.18 -13.07
C GLN A 25 -10.72 23.63 -13.18
N GLU A 26 -11.61 24.36 -13.88
CA GLU A 26 -12.96 23.87 -14.12
C GLU A 26 -12.86 22.54 -14.87
N SER A 27 -13.40 21.49 -14.27
CA SER A 27 -13.43 20.18 -14.88
C SER A 27 -14.26 20.23 -16.16
N ILE A 28 -13.66 19.85 -17.28
CA ILE A 28 -14.36 19.77 -18.56
C ILE A 28 -15.46 18.72 -18.44
N ILE A 29 -16.69 19.08 -18.79
CA ILE A 29 -17.84 18.17 -18.73
C ILE A 29 -18.07 17.59 -20.12
N VAL A 30 -17.92 16.28 -20.26
CA VAL A 30 -18.08 15.58 -21.55
C VAL A 30 -19.48 15.00 -21.75
N ALA A 31 -20.23 14.79 -20.66
CA ALA A 31 -21.63 14.35 -20.74
C ALA A 31 -22.45 14.77 -19.51
N LYS A 32 -23.77 14.87 -19.69
CA LYS A 32 -24.75 15.17 -18.64
C LYS A 32 -25.99 14.32 -18.82
N PHE A 33 -26.57 13.87 -17.71
CA PHE A 33 -27.86 13.18 -17.71
C PHE A 33 -28.61 13.48 -16.40
N GLY A 34 -29.73 14.20 -16.50
CA GLY A 34 -30.39 14.85 -15.36
C GLY A 34 -29.41 15.74 -14.58
N ASN A 35 -29.28 15.50 -13.28
CA ASN A 35 -28.38 16.28 -12.42
C ASN A 35 -26.96 15.71 -12.31
N GLN A 36 -26.67 14.60 -13.00
CA GLN A 36 -25.34 13.98 -13.00
C GLN A 36 -24.51 14.50 -14.18
N LYS A 37 -23.23 14.71 -13.92
CA LYS A 37 -22.21 15.19 -14.87
C LYS A 37 -21.11 14.14 -14.92
N ILE A 38 -20.54 13.90 -16.09
CA ILE A 38 -19.32 13.12 -16.29
C ILE A 38 -18.23 14.10 -16.71
N THR A 39 -17.15 14.16 -15.93
CA THR A 39 -15.99 14.99 -16.24
C THR A 39 -15.07 14.28 -17.23
N LEU A 40 -14.23 15.05 -17.93
CA LEU A 40 -13.22 14.52 -18.82
C LEU A 40 -12.28 13.57 -18.07
N ASP A 41 -11.77 13.97 -16.91
CA ASP A 41 -10.86 13.13 -16.10
C ASP A 41 -11.49 11.79 -15.69
N GLU A 42 -12.76 11.81 -15.26
CA GLU A 42 -13.50 10.59 -14.92
C GLU A 42 -13.65 9.67 -16.14
N PHE A 43 -13.96 10.27 -17.28
CA PHE A 43 -14.13 9.57 -18.53
C PHE A 43 -12.82 8.97 -19.04
N GLU A 44 -11.74 9.74 -19.07
CA GLU A 44 -10.40 9.31 -19.49
C GLU A 44 -9.86 8.20 -18.62
N TYR A 45 -10.06 8.30 -17.30
CA TYR A 45 -9.69 7.22 -16.39
C TYR A 45 -10.45 5.91 -16.70
N ALA A 46 -11.75 6.02 -16.99
CA ALA A 46 -12.54 4.85 -17.39
C ALA A 46 -12.10 4.30 -18.76
N TYR A 47 -11.75 5.18 -19.70
CA TYR A 47 -11.28 4.78 -21.03
C TYR A 47 -9.94 4.08 -20.99
N ALA A 48 -8.95 4.65 -20.29
CA ALA A 48 -7.64 4.07 -20.09
C ALA A 48 -7.73 2.66 -19.49
N LYS A 49 -8.60 2.46 -18.49
CA LYS A 49 -8.86 1.12 -17.95
C LYS A 49 -9.49 0.16 -18.95
N ASN A 50 -10.39 0.65 -19.81
CA ASN A 50 -11.06 -0.17 -20.81
C ASN A 50 -10.09 -0.66 -21.90
N VAL A 51 -9.17 0.19 -22.33
CA VAL A 51 -8.22 -0.13 -23.42
C VAL A 51 -6.90 -0.76 -22.95
N GLY A 52 -6.70 -0.88 -21.62
CA GLY A 52 -5.56 -1.59 -21.05
C GLY A 52 -4.40 -0.70 -20.56
N GLY A 53 -4.58 0.62 -20.54
CA GLY A 53 -3.61 1.57 -19.99
C GLY A 53 -3.70 2.96 -20.63
N TRP A 54 -2.96 3.91 -20.07
CA TRP A 54 -2.87 5.27 -20.58
C TRP A 54 -2.16 5.33 -21.94
N ASP A 55 -1.06 4.59 -22.11
CA ASP A 55 -0.31 4.53 -23.37
C ASP A 55 -1.18 4.06 -24.55
N ALA A 56 -2.04 3.07 -24.31
CA ALA A 56 -2.98 2.57 -25.30
C ALA A 56 -4.12 3.56 -25.58
N ALA A 57 -4.57 4.29 -24.56
CA ALA A 57 -5.62 5.31 -24.70
C ALA A 57 -5.15 6.52 -25.53
N GLU A 58 -3.92 6.98 -25.32
CA GLU A 58 -3.34 8.12 -26.05
C GLU A 58 -3.13 7.83 -27.54
N GLN A 59 -2.88 6.55 -27.88
CA GLN A 59 -2.65 6.11 -29.26
C GLN A 59 -3.94 5.73 -30.00
N ASP A 60 -5.07 5.69 -29.30
CA ASP A 60 -6.34 5.30 -29.89
C ASP A 60 -6.97 6.43 -30.71
N SER A 61 -7.92 6.09 -31.57
CA SER A 61 -8.59 7.04 -32.43
C SER A 61 -9.69 7.81 -31.69
N LEU A 62 -9.92 9.06 -32.10
CA LEU A 62 -11.02 9.88 -31.60
C LEU A 62 -12.39 9.19 -31.78
N GLN A 63 -12.57 8.41 -32.85
CA GLN A 63 -13.81 7.66 -33.08
C GLN A 63 -14.04 6.61 -31.99
N GLN A 64 -13.00 5.91 -31.55
CA GLN A 64 -13.10 4.92 -30.48
C GLN A 64 -13.37 5.58 -29.13
N TYR A 65 -12.75 6.74 -28.90
CA TYR A 65 -12.99 7.59 -27.76
C TYR A 65 -14.47 8.03 -27.69
N GLU A 66 -15.05 8.51 -28.80
CA GLU A 66 -16.48 8.87 -28.89
C GLU A 66 -17.42 7.67 -28.73
N ASN A 67 -17.08 6.54 -29.35
CA ASN A 67 -17.83 5.29 -29.23
C ASN A 67 -17.91 4.83 -27.77
N PHE A 68 -16.77 4.88 -27.08
CA PHE A 68 -16.71 4.54 -25.67
C PHE A 68 -17.43 5.57 -24.80
N LEU A 69 -17.36 6.88 -25.10
CA LEU A 69 -18.15 7.90 -24.40
C LEU A 69 -19.64 7.58 -24.44
N ASN A 70 -20.16 7.26 -25.62
CA ASN A 70 -21.57 6.88 -25.77
C ASN A 70 -21.92 5.60 -24.97
N LEU A 71 -21.05 4.59 -24.99
CA LEU A 71 -21.24 3.37 -24.20
C LEU A 71 -21.22 3.66 -22.69
N TYR A 72 -20.25 4.44 -22.24
CA TYR A 72 -20.04 4.81 -20.85
C TYR A 72 -21.22 5.62 -20.30
N VAL A 73 -21.71 6.61 -21.05
CA VAL A 73 -22.90 7.39 -20.67
C VAL A 73 -24.12 6.48 -20.51
N LYS A 74 -24.37 5.58 -21.47
CA LYS A 74 -25.47 4.59 -21.39
C LYS A 74 -25.33 3.67 -20.17
N PHE A 75 -24.11 3.22 -19.88
CA PHE A 75 -23.81 2.42 -18.69
C PHE A 75 -24.14 3.19 -17.40
N ARG A 76 -23.69 4.45 -17.28
CA ARG A 76 -23.96 5.30 -16.10
C ARG A 76 -25.44 5.59 -15.92
N MET A 77 -26.19 5.80 -17.01
CA MET A 77 -27.64 5.94 -16.96
C MET A 77 -28.31 4.67 -16.42
N LYS A 78 -27.89 3.47 -16.84
CA LYS A 78 -28.41 2.20 -16.31
C LYS A 78 -28.13 2.02 -14.82
N LEU A 79 -26.93 2.37 -14.36
CA LEU A 79 -26.59 2.31 -12.94
C LEU A 79 -27.46 3.26 -12.11
N ARG A 80 -27.65 4.50 -12.60
CA ARG A 80 -28.54 5.45 -11.94
C ARG A 80 -29.97 4.92 -11.86
N ASP A 81 -30.47 4.34 -12.94
CA ASP A 81 -31.82 3.75 -12.97
C ASP A 81 -31.97 2.56 -12.01
N ALA A 82 -30.93 1.74 -11.84
CA ALA A 82 -30.89 0.71 -10.81
C ALA A 82 -30.94 1.28 -9.38
N TRP A 83 -30.15 2.33 -9.11
CA TRP A 83 -30.15 3.05 -7.83
C TRP A 83 -31.50 3.70 -7.52
N VAL A 84 -32.13 4.35 -8.50
CA VAL A 84 -33.47 4.95 -8.34
C VAL A 84 -34.52 3.89 -8.01
N ARG A 85 -34.36 2.67 -8.53
CA ARG A 85 -35.22 1.51 -8.23
C ARG A 85 -34.86 0.81 -6.91
N GLY A 86 -33.83 1.24 -6.21
CA GLY A 86 -33.43 0.68 -4.90
C GLY A 86 -32.73 -0.67 -4.99
N PHE A 87 -32.21 -1.06 -6.16
CA PHE A 87 -31.50 -2.34 -6.33
C PHE A 87 -30.22 -2.42 -5.48
N ASP A 88 -29.66 -1.30 -5.06
CA ASP A 88 -28.56 -1.25 -4.09
C ASP A 88 -28.97 -1.72 -2.69
N THR A 89 -30.26 -1.76 -2.36
CA THR A 89 -30.77 -2.22 -1.05
C THR A 89 -31.39 -3.61 -1.09
N GLU A 90 -31.47 -4.22 -2.27
CA GLU A 90 -32.12 -5.51 -2.46
C GLU A 90 -31.30 -6.64 -1.80
N PRO A 91 -31.89 -7.43 -0.86
CA PRO A 91 -31.14 -8.43 -0.10
C PRO A 91 -30.39 -9.44 -0.96
N ALA A 92 -31.00 -9.92 -2.05
CA ALA A 92 -30.37 -10.89 -2.95
C ALA A 92 -29.09 -10.34 -3.61
N LEU A 93 -29.10 -9.07 -4.02
CA LEU A 93 -27.94 -8.41 -4.61
C LEU A 93 -26.86 -8.11 -3.56
N GLN A 94 -27.25 -7.76 -2.34
CA GLN A 94 -26.32 -7.59 -1.22
C GLN A 94 -25.65 -8.92 -0.86
N ASP A 95 -26.39 -10.01 -0.83
CA ASP A 95 -25.86 -11.35 -0.57
C ASP A 95 -24.90 -11.81 -1.68
N GLU A 96 -25.26 -11.60 -2.94
CA GLU A 96 -24.37 -11.87 -4.08
C GLU A 96 -23.08 -11.05 -3.99
N LEU A 97 -23.19 -9.74 -3.74
CA LEU A 97 -22.04 -8.85 -3.58
C LEU A 97 -21.13 -9.30 -2.42
N ASN A 98 -21.73 -9.70 -1.29
CA ASN A 98 -20.98 -10.19 -0.13
C ASN A 98 -20.28 -11.51 -0.43
N ASN A 99 -20.91 -12.41 -1.18
CA ASN A 99 -20.29 -13.67 -1.61
C ASN A 99 -19.13 -13.42 -2.57
N TYR A 100 -19.30 -12.52 -3.55
CA TYR A 100 -18.24 -12.10 -4.46
C TYR A 100 -17.05 -11.49 -3.71
N LYS A 101 -17.32 -10.57 -2.76
CA LYS A 101 -16.31 -9.98 -1.89
C LYS A 101 -15.57 -11.04 -1.07
N LYS A 102 -16.25 -12.07 -0.56
CA LYS A 102 -15.59 -13.16 0.19
C LYS A 102 -14.66 -13.99 -0.72
N GLN A 103 -15.09 -14.30 -1.93
CA GLN A 103 -14.32 -15.11 -2.87
C GLN A 103 -13.04 -14.42 -3.33
N ILE A 104 -13.12 -13.14 -3.71
CA ILE A 104 -11.96 -12.40 -4.26
C ILE A 104 -11.20 -11.65 -3.18
N GLY A 105 -11.91 -11.17 -2.15
CA GLY A 105 -11.34 -10.39 -1.06
C GLY A 105 -10.31 -11.17 -0.27
N LYS A 106 -10.44 -12.50 -0.13
CA LYS A 106 -9.43 -13.31 0.56
C LYS A 106 -8.04 -13.16 -0.08
N SER A 107 -7.93 -13.41 -1.38
CA SER A 107 -6.65 -13.31 -2.09
C SER A 107 -6.12 -11.88 -2.09
N TYR A 108 -7.00 -10.89 -2.28
CA TYR A 108 -6.62 -9.49 -2.25
C TYR A 108 -6.10 -9.04 -0.87
N ILE A 109 -6.77 -9.44 0.22
CA ILE A 109 -6.37 -9.13 1.59
C ILE A 109 -5.04 -9.80 1.92
N ILE A 110 -4.85 -11.08 1.57
CA ILE A 110 -3.58 -11.77 1.77
C ILE A 110 -2.45 -11.05 1.03
N GLU A 111 -2.65 -10.72 -0.24
CA GLU A 111 -1.65 -10.02 -1.04
C GLU A 111 -1.30 -8.66 -0.42
N LYS A 112 -2.31 -7.84 -0.10
CA LYS A 112 -2.10 -6.46 0.39
C LYS A 112 -1.64 -6.35 1.82
N GLN A 113 -2.10 -7.23 2.71
CA GLN A 113 -1.84 -7.12 4.15
C GLN A 113 -0.73 -8.05 4.66
N ILE A 114 -0.43 -9.13 3.94
CA ILE A 114 0.57 -10.12 4.38
C ILE A 114 1.74 -10.18 3.41
N ILE A 115 1.49 -10.42 2.13
CA ILE A 115 2.56 -10.65 1.13
C ILE A 115 3.36 -9.36 0.91
N GLN A 116 2.71 -8.27 0.50
CA GLN A 116 3.41 -7.01 0.18
C GLN A 116 4.21 -6.45 1.37
N PRO A 117 3.66 -6.35 2.59
CA PRO A 117 4.43 -5.92 3.75
C PRO A 117 5.55 -6.89 4.11
N GLY A 118 5.33 -8.21 3.96
CA GLY A 118 6.35 -9.23 4.17
C GLY A 118 7.51 -9.12 3.20
N ILE A 119 7.23 -8.84 1.92
CA ILE A 119 8.25 -8.59 0.88
C ILE A 119 9.05 -7.34 1.25
N GLU A 120 8.39 -6.25 1.64
CA GLU A 120 9.06 -5.02 2.04
C GLU A 120 9.95 -5.26 3.27
N GLN A 121 9.46 -5.98 4.28
CA GLN A 121 10.23 -6.34 5.47
C GLN A 121 11.47 -7.17 5.10
N LEU A 122 11.32 -8.19 4.26
CA LEU A 122 12.44 -9.02 3.81
C LEU A 122 13.44 -8.23 2.97
N TYR A 123 12.96 -7.34 2.10
CA TYR A 123 13.82 -6.44 1.33
C TYR A 123 14.64 -5.53 2.25
N ASN A 124 13.99 -4.92 3.23
CA ASN A 124 14.66 -4.05 4.19
C ASN A 124 15.68 -4.82 5.05
N ARG A 125 15.36 -6.04 5.49
CA ARG A 125 16.30 -6.91 6.22
C ARG A 125 17.52 -7.29 5.39
N ARG A 126 17.38 -7.48 4.08
CA ARG A 126 18.51 -7.83 3.19
C ARG A 126 19.48 -6.69 2.92
N LYS A 127 19.16 -5.45 3.32
CA LYS A 127 20.09 -4.32 3.18
C LYS A 127 21.26 -4.39 4.17
N GLU A 128 21.12 -5.18 5.24
CA GLU A 128 22.12 -5.34 6.28
C GLU A 128 22.50 -6.81 6.40
N GLU A 129 23.79 -7.09 6.53
CA GLU A 129 24.32 -8.42 6.77
C GLU A 129 24.94 -8.49 8.17
N LEU A 130 24.47 -9.44 8.98
CA LEU A 130 24.97 -9.67 10.32
C LEU A 130 25.79 -10.96 10.35
N ARG A 131 27.07 -10.83 10.66
CA ARG A 131 27.93 -11.98 10.97
C ARG A 131 27.74 -12.38 12.43
N ILE A 132 27.03 -13.47 12.66
CA ILE A 132 26.66 -13.95 14.00
C ILE A 132 27.21 -15.35 14.21
N SER A 133 27.60 -15.64 15.45
CA SER A 133 27.88 -16.99 15.94
C SER A 133 26.86 -17.36 17.01
N HIS A 134 26.56 -18.66 17.16
CA HIS A 134 25.58 -19.12 18.14
C HIS A 134 26.07 -20.37 18.88
N ILE A 135 25.49 -20.62 20.05
CA ILE A 135 25.66 -21.85 20.83
C ILE A 135 24.26 -22.45 20.98
N MET A 136 24.02 -23.62 20.43
CA MET A 136 22.73 -24.31 20.55
C MET A 136 22.81 -25.34 21.68
N ILE A 137 21.83 -25.36 22.58
CA ILE A 137 21.67 -26.44 23.57
C ILE A 137 20.41 -27.22 23.20
N LYS A 138 20.52 -28.53 23.01
CA LYS A 138 19.36 -29.38 22.73
C LYS A 138 18.50 -29.51 23.98
N PRO A 139 17.17 -29.39 23.88
CA PRO A 139 16.28 -29.58 25.01
C PRO A 139 16.43 -30.98 25.64
N ILE A 140 16.52 -31.01 26.96
CA ILE A 140 16.43 -32.24 27.74
C ILE A 140 14.95 -32.62 27.82
N LYS A 141 14.62 -33.82 27.31
CA LYS A 141 13.23 -34.26 27.19
C LYS A 141 12.55 -34.32 28.57
N GLY A 142 11.52 -33.48 28.75
CA GLY A 142 10.75 -33.41 30.00
C GLY A 142 11.34 -32.50 31.06
N ASP A 143 12.42 -31.78 30.76
CA ASP A 143 13.06 -30.84 31.69
C ASP A 143 13.60 -29.60 30.95
N ASP A 144 12.67 -28.71 30.61
CA ASP A 144 12.99 -27.44 29.94
C ASP A 144 13.77 -26.50 30.88
N ASN A 145 13.55 -26.60 32.19
CA ASN A 145 14.24 -25.78 33.20
C ASN A 145 15.72 -26.10 33.24
N ALA A 146 16.10 -27.38 33.27
CA ALA A 146 17.52 -27.77 33.24
C ALA A 146 18.23 -27.32 31.95
N THR A 147 17.51 -27.32 30.81
CA THR A 147 18.05 -26.82 29.53
C THR A 147 18.31 -25.31 29.60
N PHE A 148 17.35 -24.54 30.13
CA PHE A 148 17.48 -23.10 30.31
C PHE A 148 18.59 -22.74 31.30
N GLU A 149 18.65 -23.40 32.46
CA GLU A 149 19.69 -23.18 33.47
C GLU A 149 21.09 -23.43 32.91
N LYS A 150 21.26 -24.51 32.13
CA LYS A 150 22.52 -24.80 31.45
C LYS A 150 22.90 -23.69 30.45
N ALA A 151 21.95 -23.25 29.62
CA ALA A 151 22.19 -22.17 28.66
C ALA A 151 22.54 -20.85 29.38
N GLN A 152 21.85 -20.55 30.48
CA GLN A 152 22.07 -19.36 31.30
C GLN A 152 23.45 -19.38 31.95
N ALA A 153 23.87 -20.52 32.53
CA ALA A 153 25.21 -20.66 33.13
C ALA A 153 26.35 -20.44 32.10
N ILE A 154 26.16 -20.89 30.85
CA ILE A 154 27.11 -20.64 29.76
C ILE A 154 27.13 -19.15 29.41
N LEU A 155 25.96 -18.52 29.28
CA LEU A 155 25.85 -17.08 29.00
C LEU A 155 26.51 -16.24 30.10
N ASP A 156 26.30 -16.58 31.36
CA ASP A 156 26.88 -15.88 32.51
C ASP A 156 28.40 -16.04 32.53
N SER A 157 28.92 -17.23 32.22
CA SER A 157 30.35 -17.46 32.06
C SER A 157 30.97 -16.57 30.97
N ILE A 158 30.30 -16.43 29.82
CA ILE A 158 30.75 -15.58 28.72
C ILE A 158 30.72 -14.09 29.13
N LYS A 159 29.65 -13.65 29.80
CA LYS A 159 29.55 -12.27 30.33
C LYS A 159 30.63 -11.95 31.36
N ASN A 160 31.08 -12.96 32.11
CA ASN A 160 32.17 -12.86 33.08
C ASN A 160 33.57 -13.01 32.46
N GLY A 161 33.69 -13.06 31.13
CA GLY A 161 34.97 -13.00 30.41
C GLY A 161 35.47 -14.33 29.84
N ALA A 162 34.69 -15.41 29.91
CA ALA A 162 35.04 -16.65 29.21
C ALA A 162 34.96 -16.48 27.68
N SER A 163 35.85 -17.16 26.95
CA SER A 163 35.86 -17.11 25.48
C SER A 163 34.59 -17.74 24.90
N PHE A 164 33.91 -17.01 24.01
CA PHE A 164 32.74 -17.52 23.30
C PHE A 164 33.08 -18.76 22.46
N GLU A 165 34.23 -18.75 21.77
CA GLU A 165 34.66 -19.85 20.90
C GLU A 165 34.88 -21.14 21.69
N GLU A 166 35.51 -21.04 22.86
CA GLU A 166 35.73 -22.19 23.74
C GLU A 166 34.41 -22.75 24.28
N MET A 167 33.51 -21.85 24.70
CA MET A 167 32.17 -22.24 25.16
C MET A 167 31.35 -22.89 24.04
N ALA A 168 31.44 -22.37 22.82
CA ALA A 168 30.78 -22.93 21.65
C ALA A 168 31.31 -24.34 21.32
N LYS A 169 32.63 -24.52 21.27
CA LYS A 169 33.26 -25.84 21.03
C LYS A 169 32.87 -26.86 22.09
N LYS A 170 32.83 -26.43 23.36
CA LYS A 170 32.59 -27.33 24.50
C LYS A 170 31.11 -27.67 24.67
N TYR A 171 30.21 -26.72 24.45
CA TYR A 171 28.81 -26.85 24.87
C TYR A 171 27.79 -26.78 23.74
N SER A 172 28.15 -26.35 22.53
CA SER A 172 27.18 -26.33 21.42
C SER A 172 26.86 -27.74 20.94
N ASP A 173 25.57 -28.04 20.91
CA ASP A 173 24.98 -29.25 20.35
C ASP A 173 24.71 -29.12 18.84
N ASP A 174 24.91 -27.93 18.25
CA ASP A 174 24.93 -27.78 16.79
C ASP A 174 26.28 -28.25 16.25
N LYS A 175 26.25 -29.35 15.51
CA LYS A 175 27.43 -29.98 14.88
C LYS A 175 27.59 -29.62 13.40
N PHE A 176 26.64 -28.88 12.83
CA PHE A 176 26.64 -28.52 11.41
C PHE A 176 27.14 -27.10 11.16
N SER A 177 26.91 -26.18 12.11
CA SER A 177 27.41 -24.80 12.04
C SER A 177 28.40 -24.42 13.15
N GLY A 178 28.80 -25.39 13.97
CA GLY A 178 29.88 -25.22 14.95
C GLY A 178 31.21 -24.89 14.26
N PRO A 179 32.13 -24.17 14.93
CA PRO A 179 33.47 -23.91 14.43
C PRO A 179 34.30 -25.20 14.25
#